data_AF-A0AAV6CNF7-F1
#
_entry.id   AF-A0AAV6CNF7-F1
#
_cell.length_a   1.000
_cell.length_b   1.000
_cell.length_c   1.000
_cell.angle_alpha   90.00
_cell.angle_beta   90.00
_cell.angle_gamma   90.00
#
_symmetry.space_group_name_H-M   'P 1'
#
loop_
_entity.id
_entity.type
_entity.pdbx_description
1 polymer ?
#
loop_
_entity_poly.entity_id
_entity_poly.type
_entity_poly.pdbx_seq_one_letter_code
_entity_poly.pdbx_strand_id
1 'polypeptide(L)'
;AFTFVSPEEEGDLAAIERAVGKRLPRIVLPDFDYNRRASEKLEVPLAERIAAIRARKAEDRARAKAKAERRGQQPAAQGPRPSAAPSPPRPGQPPRPWDRHGPGQRPTHRRPR
;
A
#
# COMPACT_ATOMS: atom_id res chain seq x y z
N ALA A 1 26.78 -7.19 21.88
CA ALA A 1 25.94 -7.20 20.67
C ALA A 1 26.83 -7.58 19.49
N PHE A 2 26.28 -8.26 18.49
CA PHE A 2 26.99 -8.60 17.26
C PHE A 2 26.32 -7.90 16.08
N THR A 3 27.14 -7.44 15.14
CA THR A 3 26.68 -6.80 13.91
C THR A 3 27.20 -7.63 12.74
N PHE A 4 26.31 -8.06 11.86
CA PHE A 4 26.67 -8.67 10.60
C PHE A 4 26.83 -7.57 9.56
N VAL A 5 27.89 -7.67 8.76
CA VAL A 5 28.26 -6.70 7.74
C VAL A 5 28.73 -7.48 6.52
N SER A 6 28.18 -7.19 5.35
CA SER A 6 28.68 -7.76 4.09
C SER A 6 29.91 -6.99 3.58
N PRO A 7 30.74 -7.58 2.69
CA PRO A 7 31.92 -6.90 2.16
C PRO A 7 31.62 -5.52 1.55
N GLU A 8 30.47 -5.35 0.92
CA GLU A 8 30.02 -4.09 0.33
C GLU A 8 29.61 -3.02 1.37
N GLU A 9 29.27 -3.42 2.60
CA GLU A 9 28.82 -2.53 3.69
C GLU A 9 29.98 -2.05 4.59
N GLU A 10 31.21 -2.50 4.37
CA GLU A 10 32.37 -2.15 5.22
C GLU A 10 32.66 -0.65 5.29
N GLY A 11 32.34 0.09 4.22
CA GLY A 11 32.48 1.55 4.18
C GLY A 11 31.55 2.26 5.16
N ASP A 12 30.30 1.81 5.24
CA ASP A 12 29.30 2.35 6.16
C ASP A 12 29.66 2.02 7.61
N LEU A 13 30.13 0.79 7.86
CA LEU A 13 30.67 0.42 9.18
C LEU A 13 31.82 1.33 9.59
N ALA A 14 32.77 1.62 8.70
CA ALA A 14 33.91 2.49 9.00
C ALA A 14 33.47 3.93 9.34
N ALA A 15 32.42 4.44 8.70
CA ALA A 15 31.85 5.74 9.02
C ALA A 15 31.24 5.75 10.43
N ILE A 16 30.52 4.69 10.80
CA ILE A 16 29.96 4.52 12.16
C ILE A 16 31.07 4.43 13.20
N GLU A 17 32.11 3.62 12.97
CA GLU A 17 33.25 3.48 13.88
C GLU A 17 33.96 4.83 14.11
N ARG A 18 34.11 5.63 13.05
CA ARG A 18 34.68 6.98 13.14
C ARG A 18 33.80 7.91 13.97
N ALA A 19 32.47 7.87 13.79
CA ALA A 19 31.53 8.68 14.56
C ALA A 19 31.49 8.28 16.04
N VAL A 20 31.61 6.98 16.34
CA VAL A 20 31.64 6.44 17.71
C VAL A 20 33.02 6.60 18.35
N GLY A 21 34.08 6.80 17.55
CA GLY A 21 35.46 6.93 18.01
C GLY A 21 36.07 5.62 18.51
N LYS A 22 35.49 4.48 18.16
CA LYS A 22 35.94 3.15 18.58
C LYS A 22 35.87 2.18 17.41
N ARG A 23 36.94 1.40 17.24
CA ARG A 23 36.98 0.29 16.28
C ARG A 23 36.43 -0.97 16.94
N LEU A 24 35.58 -1.69 16.21
CA LEU A 24 35.02 -2.96 16.66
C LEU A 24 35.95 -4.10 16.23
N PRO A 25 36.17 -5.12 17.08
CA PRO A 25 36.87 -6.34 16.66
C PRO A 25 36.14 -7.01 15.49
N ARG A 26 36.87 -7.30 14.41
CA ARG A 26 36.34 -7.94 13.21
C ARG A 26 36.71 -9.41 13.19
N ILE A 27 35.74 -10.27 12.87
CA ILE A 27 35.95 -11.70 12.67
C ILE A 27 35.26 -12.06 11.37
N VAL A 28 36.03 -12.59 10.41
CA VAL A 28 35.48 -13.21 9.20
C VAL A 28 35.07 -14.63 9.59
N LEU A 29 33.85 -15.02 9.21
CA LEU A 29 33.34 -16.34 9.54
C LEU A 29 34.08 -17.39 8.68
N PRO A 30 34.84 -18.31 9.28
CA PRO A 30 35.49 -19.37 8.52
C PRO A 30 34.42 -20.25 7.88
N ASP A 31 34.77 -20.85 6.73
CA ASP A 31 33.92 -21.79 5.99
C ASP A 31 32.60 -21.22 5.43
N PHE A 32 32.39 -19.89 5.51
CA PHE A 32 31.27 -19.20 4.87
C PHE A 32 31.68 -18.61 3.52
N ASP A 33 30.99 -19.00 2.44
CA ASP A 33 31.22 -18.45 1.10
C ASP A 33 30.43 -17.16 0.89
N TYR A 34 31.10 -16.03 1.05
CA TYR A 34 30.54 -14.69 0.85
C TYR A 34 30.20 -14.36 -0.61
N ASN A 35 30.72 -15.11 -1.59
CA ASN A 35 30.39 -14.92 -3.00
C ASN A 35 29.17 -15.75 -3.44
N ARG A 36 28.67 -16.62 -2.56
CA ARG A 36 27.53 -17.48 -2.86
C ARG A 36 26.29 -16.62 -3.06
N ARG A 37 25.80 -16.56 -4.30
CA ARG A 37 24.49 -15.98 -4.60
C ARG A 37 23.40 -16.84 -3.95
N ALA A 38 22.57 -16.23 -3.10
CA ALA A 38 21.38 -16.88 -2.57
C ALA A 38 20.51 -17.35 -3.75
N SER A 39 20.42 -18.66 -3.93
CA SER A 39 19.64 -19.30 -5.00
C SER A 39 18.15 -19.24 -4.75
N GLU A 40 17.76 -19.06 -3.49
CA GLU A 40 16.37 -19.02 -3.05
C GLU A 40 15.84 -17.60 -3.08
N LYS A 41 14.68 -17.43 -3.71
CA LYS A 41 13.93 -16.19 -3.66
C LYS A 41 13.25 -16.14 -2.30
N LEU A 42 13.79 -15.34 -1.38
CA LEU A 42 13.24 -15.15 -0.03
C LEU A 42 11.88 -14.42 -0.04
N GLU A 43 11.41 -13.99 -1.21
CA GLU A 43 10.08 -13.42 -1.42
C GLU A 43 9.16 -14.42 -2.14
N VAL A 44 7.88 -14.46 -1.72
CA VAL A 44 6.83 -15.19 -2.43
C VAL A 44 6.81 -14.74 -3.90
N PRO A 45 6.98 -15.66 -4.88
CA PRO A 45 7.05 -15.32 -6.29
C PRO A 45 5.90 -14.41 -6.73
N LEU A 46 6.22 -13.38 -7.53
CA LEU A 46 5.22 -12.43 -8.05
C LEU A 46 4.02 -13.14 -8.70
N ALA A 47 4.26 -14.26 -9.38
CA ALA A 47 3.23 -15.09 -9.98
C ALA A 47 2.21 -15.64 -8.96
N GLU A 48 2.68 -16.11 -7.80
CA GLU A 48 1.83 -16.62 -6.72
C GLU A 48 1.03 -15.49 -6.08
N ARG A 49 1.65 -14.32 -5.87
CA ARG A 49 0.95 -13.11 -5.39
C ARG A 49 -0.17 -12.70 -6.36
N ILE A 50 0.11 -12.71 -7.66
CA ILE A 50 -0.89 -12.40 -8.69
C ILE A 50 -2.01 -13.45 -8.70
N ALA A 51 -1.69 -14.74 -8.57
CA ALA A 51 -2.68 -15.82 -8.52
C ALA A 51 -3.61 -15.67 -7.31
N ALA A 52 -3.06 -15.42 -6.12
CA ALA A 52 -3.83 -15.20 -4.90
C ALA A 52 -4.80 -14.00 -5.01
N ILE A 53 -4.33 -12.88 -5.58
CA ILE A 53 -5.18 -11.70 -5.82
C ILE A 53 -6.31 -12.03 -6.81
N ARG A 54 -6.03 -12.79 -7.86
CA ARG A 54 -7.03 -13.19 -8.87
C ARG A 54 -8.08 -14.13 -8.29
N ALA A 55 -7.68 -15.11 -7.49
CA ALA A 55 -8.58 -16.02 -6.80
C ALA A 55 -9.56 -15.25 -5.90
N ARG A 56 -9.02 -14.38 -5.03
CA ARG A 56 -9.83 -13.52 -4.16
C ARG A 56 -10.82 -12.65 -4.95
N LYS A 57 -10.37 -12.01 -6.04
CA LYS A 57 -11.26 -11.20 -6.91
C LYS A 57 -12.32 -12.04 -7.64
N ALA A 58 -12.07 -13.31 -7.93
CA ALA A 58 -13.06 -14.19 -8.53
C ALA A 58 -14.16 -14.56 -7.52
N GLU A 59 -13.78 -14.89 -6.29
CA GLU A 59 -14.72 -15.14 -5.20
C GLU A 59 -15.59 -13.92 -4.89
N ASP A 60 -14.99 -12.73 -4.80
CA ASP A 60 -15.73 -11.49 -4.54
C ASP A 60 -16.76 -11.20 -5.63
N ARG A 61 -16.40 -11.45 -6.90
CA ARG A 61 -17.34 -11.32 -8.02
C ARG A 61 -18.47 -12.35 -7.97
N ALA A 62 -18.18 -13.60 -7.60
CA ALA A 62 -19.19 -14.63 -7.44
C ALA A 62 -20.19 -14.26 -6.33
N ARG A 63 -19.69 -13.77 -5.18
CA ARG A 63 -20.52 -13.29 -4.07
C ARG A 63 -21.38 -12.08 -4.49
N ALA A 64 -20.81 -11.14 -5.24
CA ALA A 64 -21.54 -9.98 -5.73
C ALA A 64 -22.67 -10.36 -6.70
N LYS A 65 -22.42 -11.31 -7.62
CA LYS A 65 -23.45 -11.83 -8.54
C LYS A 65 -24.59 -12.51 -7.78
N ALA A 66 -24.27 -13.41 -6.85
CA ALA A 66 -25.28 -14.07 -6.03
C ALA A 66 -26.12 -13.07 -5.20
N LYS A 67 -25.49 -12.02 -4.68
CA LYS A 67 -26.20 -10.95 -3.96
C LYS A 67 -27.10 -10.13 -4.89
N ALA A 68 -26.66 -9.84 -6.11
CA ALA A 68 -27.44 -9.12 -7.11
C ALA A 68 -28.65 -9.93 -7.58
N GLU A 69 -28.48 -11.23 -7.85
CA GLU A 69 -29.54 -12.16 -8.22
C GLU A 69 -30.59 -12.28 -7.12
N ARG A 70 -30.16 -12.43 -5.85
CA ARG A 70 -31.06 -12.44 -4.69
C ARG A 70 -31.84 -11.14 -4.53
N ARG A 71 -31.23 -9.99 -4.86
CA ARG A 71 -31.90 -8.67 -4.80
C ARG A 71 -32.85 -8.44 -5.97
N GLY A 72 -32.59 -9.04 -7.14
CA GLY A 72 -33.50 -9.01 -8.29
C GLY A 72 -34.73 -9.90 -8.12
N GLN A 73 -34.62 -10.95 -7.31
CA GLN A 73 -35.73 -11.88 -7.00
C GLN A 73 -36.57 -11.46 -5.79
N GLN A 74 -36.06 -10.59 -4.91
CA GLN A 74 -36.90 -9.97 -3.88
C GLN A 74 -37.73 -8.84 -4.51
N PRO A 75 -39.07 -8.83 -4.39
CA PRO A 75 -39.85 -7.66 -4.77
C PRO A 75 -39.32 -6.46 -3.97
N ALA A 76 -39.20 -5.31 -4.63
CA ALA A 76 -38.68 -4.08 -4.05
C ALA A 76 -39.61 -3.54 -2.94
N ALA A 77 -39.62 -4.19 -1.78
CA ALA A 77 -40.27 -3.70 -0.58
C ALA A 77 -39.34 -2.70 0.12
N GLN A 78 -39.03 -1.61 -0.57
CA GLN A 78 -38.53 -0.34 -0.06
C GLN A 78 -38.33 0.59 -1.26
N GLY A 79 -39.30 1.49 -1.47
CA GLY A 79 -39.23 2.54 -2.47
C GLY A 79 -38.00 3.46 -2.27
N PRO A 80 -37.78 4.41 -3.20
CA PRO A 80 -36.69 5.36 -3.09
C PRO A 80 -36.77 6.07 -1.73
N ARG A 81 -35.76 5.91 -0.88
CA ARG A 81 -35.63 6.78 0.29
C ARG A 81 -35.52 8.22 -0.25
N PRO A 82 -36.35 9.17 0.20
CA PRO A 82 -36.24 10.54 -0.26
C PRO A 82 -34.83 11.01 0.05
N SER A 83 -34.18 11.60 -0.97
CA SER A 83 -32.87 12.23 -0.84
C SER A 83 -32.92 13.15 0.37
N ALA A 84 -32.23 12.78 1.44
CA ALA A 84 -32.10 13.61 2.62
C ALA A 84 -31.50 14.94 2.16
N ALA A 85 -32.25 16.03 2.35
CA ALA A 85 -31.75 17.38 2.13
C ALA A 85 -30.44 17.55 2.91
N PRO A 86 -29.46 18.30 2.36
CA PRO A 86 -28.21 18.53 3.05
C PRO A 86 -28.50 19.16 4.42
N SER A 87 -28.05 18.50 5.48
CA SER A 87 -28.18 19.03 6.84
C SER A 87 -27.41 20.35 6.94
N PRO A 88 -27.94 21.36 7.66
CA PRO A 88 -27.26 22.64 7.80
C PRO A 88 -25.89 22.44 8.47
N PRO A 89 -24.86 23.21 8.06
CA PRO A 89 -23.54 23.09 8.64
C PRO A 89 -23.60 23.38 10.14
N ARG A 90 -23.00 22.49 10.94
CA ARG A 90 -22.83 22.72 12.38
C ARG A 90 -21.93 23.94 12.60
N PRO A 91 -22.26 24.86 13.52
CA PRO A 91 -21.39 25.98 13.84
C PRO A 91 -20.03 25.47 14.33
N GLY A 92 -18.94 25.95 13.75
CA GLY A 92 -17.56 25.72 14.24
C GLY A 92 -16.73 24.68 13.50
N GLN A 93 -17.20 24.08 12.40
CA GLN A 93 -16.38 23.16 11.60
C GLN A 93 -15.72 23.89 10.41
N PRO A 94 -14.39 23.82 10.24
CA PRO A 94 -13.74 24.41 9.06
C PRO A 94 -14.18 23.68 7.78
N PRO A 95 -14.40 24.39 6.67
CA PRO A 95 -14.85 23.77 5.43
C PRO A 95 -13.80 22.80 4.90
N ARG A 96 -14.24 21.67 4.33
CA ARG A 96 -13.32 20.71 3.72
C ARG A 96 -12.81 21.30 2.40
N PRO A 97 -11.53 21.11 2.07
CA PRO A 97 -10.91 21.79 0.92
C PRO A 97 -11.52 21.47 -0.45
N TRP A 98 -12.32 20.40 -0.56
CA TRP A 98 -13.03 20.02 -1.78
C TRP A 98 -14.45 20.60 -1.89
N ASP A 99 -15.01 21.20 -0.83
CA ASP A 99 -16.33 21.85 -0.84
C ASP A 99 -16.32 23.22 -1.54
N ARG A 100 -15.14 23.74 -1.93
CA ARG A 100 -15.01 25.05 -2.60
C ARG A 100 -15.40 25.03 -4.07
N HIS A 101 -15.63 23.86 -4.66
CA HIS A 101 -16.05 23.74 -6.06
C HIS A 101 -17.49 23.21 -6.13
N GLY A 102 -18.44 24.14 -6.29
CA GLY A 102 -19.82 23.79 -6.63
C GLY A 102 -19.89 23.00 -7.94
N PRO A 103 -20.96 22.19 -8.16
CA PRO A 103 -21.07 21.35 -9.33
C PRO A 103 -21.23 22.23 -10.57
N GLY A 104 -20.17 22.35 -11.37
CA GLY A 104 -20.22 23.12 -12.62
C GLY A 104 -18.89 23.69 -13.11
N GLN A 105 -17.83 23.72 -12.30
CA GLN A 105 -16.56 24.32 -12.74
C GLN A 105 -15.48 23.26 -12.95
N ARG A 106 -15.34 22.82 -14.22
CA ARG A 106 -14.21 22.02 -14.70
C ARG A 106 -12.98 22.93 -14.78
N PRO A 107 -11.83 22.60 -14.17
CA PRO A 107 -10.62 23.39 -14.35
C PRO A 107 -10.08 23.18 -15.77
N THR A 108 -10.24 24.16 -16.66
CA THR A 108 -9.60 24.17 -17.97
C THR A 108 -8.11 24.49 -17.79
N HIS A 109 -7.27 23.48 -17.76
CA HIS A 109 -5.82 23.67 -17.79
C HIS A 109 -5.41 24.06 -19.21
N ARG A 110 -5.23 25.36 -19.46
CA ARG A 110 -4.61 25.89 -20.67
C ARG A 110 -3.09 25.65 -20.57
N ARG A 111 -2.56 24.75 -21.39
CA ARG A 111 -1.11 24.53 -21.53
C ARG A 111 -0.42 25.81 -22.06
N PRO A 112 0.75 26.21 -21.54
CA PRO A 112 1.57 27.23 -22.18
C PRO A 112 2.26 26.65 -23.44
N ARG A 113 2.56 27.56 -24.38
CA ARG A 113 3.28 27.30 -25.63
C ARG A 113 4.78 27.19 -25.41
#